data_AF-A0A2T1CIV1-F1
#
_entry.id   AF-A0A2T1CIV1-F1
#
_cell.length_a   1.000
_cell.length_b   1.000
_cell.length_c   1.000
_cell.angle_alpha   90.00
_cell.angle_beta   90.00
_cell.angle_gamma   90.00
#
_symmetry.space_group_name_H-M   'P 1'
#
loop_
_entity.id
_entity.type
_entity.pdbx_description
1 polymer ?
#
loop_
_entity_poly.entity_id
_entity_poly.type
_entity_poly.pdbx_seq_one_letter_code
_entity_poly.pdbx_strand_id
1 'polypeptide(L)'
;MNQGAIPDESPRNLPEQLLLQDAKASVGKRIQGSADKPLGDAPRLVANYGGEVGDWVKMVSTQTAVIQGAVVEVHWFRNNDTAQTVEFKFKRTYPKAPLKILYL
;
A
#
# COMPACT_ATOMS: atom_id res chain seq x y z
N MET A 1 7.14 -8.70 20.51
CA MET A 1 8.08 -9.15 19.46
C MET A 1 8.09 -8.06 18.39
N ASN A 2 9.23 -7.43 18.11
CA ASN A 2 9.31 -6.48 17.00
C ASN A 2 9.23 -7.28 15.70
N GLN A 3 8.18 -7.05 14.91
CA GLN A 3 8.10 -7.61 13.58
C GLN A 3 9.24 -7.02 12.74
N GLY A 4 10.08 -7.87 12.16
CA GLY A 4 11.19 -7.44 11.31
C GLY A 4 10.73 -6.76 10.02
N ALA A 5 11.70 -6.44 9.16
CA ALA A 5 11.44 -5.91 7.82
C ALA A 5 10.51 -6.85 7.03
N ILE A 6 9.44 -6.29 6.44
CA ILE A 6 8.50 -7.06 5.63
C ILE A 6 8.89 -6.88 4.16
N PRO A 7 9.19 -7.94 3.40
CA PRO A 7 9.57 -7.80 2.00
C PRO A 7 8.39 -7.31 1.14
N ASP A 8 8.69 -6.69 0.01
CA ASP A 8 7.71 -6.40 -1.05
C ASP A 8 6.93 -7.67 -1.43
N GLU A 9 5.62 -7.56 -1.63
CA GLU A 9 4.80 -8.65 -2.17
C GLU A 9 5.16 -8.87 -3.64
N SER A 10 5.44 -10.13 -4.01
CA SER A 10 5.69 -10.50 -5.40
C SER A 10 4.39 -10.52 -6.21
N PRO A 11 4.35 -9.93 -7.42
CA PRO A 11 3.17 -9.98 -8.28
C PRO A 11 2.88 -11.40 -8.73
N ARG A 12 1.60 -11.77 -8.81
CA ARG A 12 1.14 -13.12 -9.21
C ARG A 12 0.77 -13.23 -10.69
N ASN A 13 0.65 -12.11 -11.39
CA ASN A 13 0.20 -12.03 -12.77
C ASN A 13 0.72 -10.74 -13.42
N LEU A 14 0.63 -10.67 -14.75
CA LEU A 14 1.09 -9.51 -15.52
C LEU A 14 0.41 -8.19 -15.09
N PRO A 15 -0.91 -8.12 -14.86
CA PRO A 15 -1.54 -6.90 -14.34
C PRO A 15 -0.96 -6.42 -13.00
N GLU A 16 -0.71 -7.31 -12.05
CA GLU A 16 -0.04 -6.96 -10.78
C GLU A 16 1.38 -6.47 -11.00
N GLN A 17 2.13 -7.09 -11.93
CA GLN A 17 3.49 -6.65 -12.26
C GLN A 17 3.51 -5.23 -12.81
N LEU A 18 2.62 -4.92 -13.76
CA LEU A 18 2.50 -3.57 -14.34
C LEU A 18 2.08 -2.55 -13.27
N LEU A 19 1.09 -2.90 -12.43
CA LEU A 19 0.62 -2.03 -11.36
C LEU A 19 1.72 -1.73 -10.33
N LEU A 20 2.56 -2.73 -10.00
CA LEU A 20 3.71 -2.54 -9.11
C LEU A 20 4.80 -1.68 -9.75
N GLN A 21 5.07 -1.84 -11.05
CA GLN A 21 6.02 -0.99 -11.78
C GLN A 21 5.56 0.48 -11.77
N ASP A 22 4.28 0.73 -12.05
CA ASP A 22 3.69 2.07 -11.98
C ASP A 22 3.78 2.65 -10.56
N ALA A 23 3.50 1.86 -9.53
CA ALA A 23 3.61 2.31 -8.14
C ALA A 23 5.05 2.70 -7.77
N LYS A 24 6.05 1.93 -8.22
CA LYS A 24 7.47 2.23 -7.98
C LYS A 24 7.97 3.46 -8.74
N ALA A 25 7.36 3.79 -9.88
CA ALA A 25 7.65 4.99 -10.66
C ALA A 25 6.85 6.24 -10.21
N SER A 26 5.85 6.06 -9.35
CA SER A 26 4.90 7.11 -8.95
C SER A 26 5.24 7.74 -7.60
N VAL A 27 4.85 9.00 -7.41
CA VAL A 27 4.86 9.65 -6.09
C VAL A 27 3.74 9.14 -5.17
N GLY A 28 2.70 8.52 -5.73
CA GLY A 28 1.54 8.02 -4.99
C GLY A 28 0.70 9.10 -4.31
N LYS A 29 -0.23 8.65 -3.47
CA LYS A 29 -1.02 9.51 -2.56
C LYS A 29 -0.77 9.09 -1.12
N ARG A 30 -0.50 10.05 -0.24
CA ARG A 30 -0.38 9.80 1.20
C ARG A 30 -1.75 9.49 1.79
N ILE A 31 -1.84 8.43 2.58
CA ILE A 31 -3.08 7.98 3.26
C ILE A 31 -2.94 7.86 4.78
N GLN A 32 -1.73 7.84 5.35
CA GLN A 32 -1.44 7.91 6.79
C GLN A 32 -0.07 8.57 7.03
N GLY A 33 0.20 9.00 8.26
CA GLY A 33 1.43 9.69 8.66
C GLY A 33 1.27 11.21 8.73
N SER A 34 0.07 11.68 9.05
CA SER A 34 -0.23 13.08 9.38
C SER A 34 -0.71 13.18 10.83
N ALA A 35 -0.77 14.40 11.38
CA ALA A 35 -1.20 14.63 12.76
C ALA A 35 -2.63 14.14 13.04
N ASP A 36 -3.54 14.28 12.08
CA ASP A 36 -4.93 13.81 12.13
C ASP A 36 -5.07 12.31 11.87
N LYS A 37 -4.08 11.69 11.21
CA LYS A 37 -4.09 10.28 10.83
C LYS A 37 -2.71 9.65 11.03
N PRO A 38 -2.32 9.40 12.29
CA PRO A 38 -1.01 8.89 12.63
C PRO A 38 -0.75 7.51 12.01
N LEU A 39 0.52 7.21 11.77
CA LEU A 39 0.96 5.91 11.27
C LEU A 39 1.39 5.01 12.44
N GLY A 40 0.56 4.03 12.78
CA GLY A 40 0.85 3.10 13.88
C GLY A 40 2.12 2.25 13.67
N ASP A 41 2.50 2.01 12.41
CA ASP A 41 3.72 1.24 12.07
C ASP A 41 5.01 2.06 12.21
N ALA A 42 4.95 3.37 12.43
CA ALA A 42 6.12 4.23 12.39
C ALA A 42 7.26 3.79 13.35
N PRO A 43 7.01 3.39 14.62
CA PRO A 43 8.08 2.86 15.47
C PRO A 43 8.76 1.61 14.92
N ARG A 44 8.01 0.71 14.27
CA ARG A 44 8.56 -0.50 13.63
C ARG A 44 9.40 -0.13 12.41
N LEU A 45 8.94 0.83 11.62
CA LEU A 45 9.68 1.30 10.44
C LEU A 45 11.00 1.95 10.84
N VAL A 46 11.01 2.77 11.89
CA VAL A 46 12.25 3.34 12.46
C VAL A 46 13.19 2.23 12.95
N ALA A 47 12.68 1.23 13.66
CA ALA A 47 13.51 0.13 14.15
C ALA A 47 14.16 -0.70 13.04
N ASN A 48 13.49 -0.87 11.89
CA ASN A 48 13.96 -1.71 10.79
C ASN A 48 14.72 -0.95 9.70
N TYR A 49 14.41 0.32 9.49
CA TYR A 49 14.91 1.11 8.34
C TYR A 49 15.52 2.46 8.75
N GLY A 50 15.43 2.86 10.02
CA GLY A 50 15.93 4.15 10.51
C GLY A 50 15.00 5.34 10.26
N GLY A 51 15.55 6.55 10.40
CA GLY A 51 14.80 7.81 10.31
C GLY A 51 13.99 8.13 11.56
N GLU A 52 13.07 9.10 11.48
CA GLU A 52 12.20 9.49 12.58
C GLU A 52 10.75 9.06 12.37
N VAL A 53 10.00 8.93 13.48
CA VAL A 53 8.59 8.53 13.46
C VAL A 53 7.74 9.47 12.59
N GLY A 54 8.07 10.76 12.56
CA GLY A 54 7.33 11.78 11.80
C GLY A 54 7.56 11.73 10.29
N ASP A 55 8.63 11.08 9.83
CA ASP A 55 8.99 11.07 8.42
C ASP A 55 8.28 9.97 7.63
N TRP A 56 7.86 8.91 8.33
CA TRP A 56 7.24 7.75 7.73
C TRP A 56 5.76 8.00 7.43
N VAL A 57 5.40 7.81 6.16
CA VAL A 57 4.03 7.91 5.66
C VAL A 57 3.62 6.63 4.95
N LYS A 58 2.31 6.35 4.98
CA LYS A 58 1.72 5.28 4.16
C LYS A 58 1.20 5.87 2.86
N MET A 59 1.54 5.24 1.76
CA MET A 59 1.21 5.65 0.42
C MET A 59 0.28 4.64 -0.26
N VAL A 60 -0.48 5.12 -1.25
CA VAL A 60 -1.29 4.31 -2.17
C VAL A 60 -1.02 4.72 -3.62
N SER A 61 -1.12 3.77 -4.54
CA SER A 61 -0.96 4.00 -5.98
C SER A 61 -2.04 4.94 -6.51
N THR A 62 -1.71 5.72 -7.53
CA THR A 62 -2.69 6.54 -8.26
C THR A 62 -3.51 5.71 -9.23
N GLN A 63 -2.88 4.67 -9.80
CA GLN A 63 -3.50 3.71 -10.69
C GLN A 63 -4.10 2.53 -9.91
N THR A 64 -5.16 1.96 -10.47
CA THR A 64 -5.81 0.73 -9.98
C THR A 64 -6.08 -0.21 -11.14
N ALA A 65 -6.26 -1.50 -10.85
CA ALA A 65 -6.65 -2.50 -11.84
C ALA A 65 -7.75 -3.40 -11.28
N VAL A 66 -8.66 -3.88 -12.13
CA VAL A 66 -9.61 -4.93 -11.75
C VAL A 66 -9.00 -6.30 -12.07
N ILE A 67 -8.75 -7.10 -11.03
CA ILE A 67 -8.11 -8.40 -11.13
C ILE A 67 -8.97 -9.42 -10.38
N GLN A 68 -9.46 -10.43 -11.09
CA GLN A 68 -10.32 -11.48 -10.51
C GLN A 68 -11.49 -10.92 -9.68
N GLY A 69 -12.13 -9.85 -10.18
CA GLY A 69 -13.28 -9.22 -9.52
C GLY A 69 -12.95 -8.29 -8.34
N ALA A 70 -11.67 -8.09 -8.00
CA ALA A 70 -11.25 -7.09 -7.03
C ALA A 70 -10.70 -5.84 -7.72
N VAL A 71 -11.00 -4.66 -7.18
CA VAL A 71 -10.18 -3.46 -7.43
C VAL A 71 -8.89 -3.62 -6.64
N VAL A 72 -7.76 -3.54 -7.33
CA VAL A 72 -6.42 -3.72 -6.77
C VAL A 72 -5.67 -2.39 -6.79
N GLU A 73 -5.13 -2.04 -5.64
CA GLU A 73 -4.24 -0.90 -5.39
C GLU A 73 -2.90 -1.41 -4.85
N VAL A 74 -1.84 -0.62 -5.00
CA VAL A 74 -0.54 -0.90 -4.36
C VAL A 74 -0.33 0.09 -3.23
N HIS A 75 -0.03 -0.41 -2.04
CA HIS A 75 0.29 0.40 -0.86
C HIS A 75 1.75 0.18 -0.47
N TRP A 76 2.42 1.21 0.04
CA TRP A 76 3.80 1.11 0.53
C TRP A 76 4.05 2.12 1.65
N PHE A 77 5.22 2.02 2.29
CA PHE A 77 5.72 3.04 3.20
C PHE A 77 6.79 3.88 2.54
N ARG A 78 6.78 5.19 2.81
CA ARG A 78 7.80 6.14 2.34
C ARG A 78 8.32 6.94 3.52
N ASN A 79 9.63 7.07 3.62
CA ASN A 79 10.26 8.09 4.46
C ASN A 79 10.39 9.37 3.62
N ASN A 80 9.83 10.49 4.09
CA ASN A 80 9.83 11.74 3.33
C ASN A 80 11.17 12.49 3.36
N ASP A 81 12.00 12.25 4.37
CA ASP A 81 13.33 12.85 4.48
C ASP A 81 14.34 12.13 3.57
N THR A 82 14.38 10.79 3.62
CA THR A 82 15.35 9.98 2.85
C THR A 82 14.85 9.57 1.46
N ALA A 83 13.58 9.84 1.15
CA ALA A 83 12.86 9.35 -0.03
C ALA A 83 12.81 7.80 -0.18
N GLN A 84 13.23 7.06 0.84
CA GLN A 84 13.22 5.59 0.84
C GLN A 84 11.76 5.07 0.77
N THR A 85 11.52 4.06 -0.06
CA THR A 85 10.24 3.36 -0.15
C THR A 85 10.41 1.88 0.15
N VAL A 86 9.52 1.30 0.97
CA VAL A 86 9.63 -0.09 1.45
C VAL A 86 8.25 -0.75 1.57
N GLU A 87 8.26 -2.08 1.53
CA GLU A 87 7.14 -2.97 1.82
C GLU A 87 5.91 -2.74 0.91
N PHE A 88 6.11 -2.75 -0.41
CA PHE A 88 5.02 -2.65 -1.37
C PHE A 88 4.07 -3.86 -1.25
N LYS A 89 2.75 -3.63 -1.11
CA LYS A 89 1.70 -4.64 -0.94
C LYS A 89 0.50 -4.39 -1.85
N PHE A 90 -0.13 -5.47 -2.32
CA PHE A 90 -1.36 -5.38 -3.12
C PHE A 90 -2.59 -5.38 -2.22
N LYS A 91 -3.33 -4.28 -2.18
CA LYS A 91 -4.61 -4.19 -1.49
C LYS A 91 -5.74 -4.53 -2.45
N ARG A 92 -6.53 -5.54 -2.11
CA ARG A 92 -7.70 -6.00 -2.88
C ARG A 92 -8.99 -5.57 -2.19
N THR A 93 -9.87 -4.94 -2.95
CA THR A 93 -11.21 -4.54 -2.51
C THR A 93 -12.23 -5.16 -3.45
N TYR A 94 -13.03 -6.10 -2.92
CA TYR A 94 -14.13 -6.68 -3.67
C TYR A 94 -15.36 -5.78 -3.54
N PRO A 95 -16.00 -5.38 -4.66
CA PRO A 95 -17.27 -4.68 -4.60
C PRO A 95 -18.28 -5.51 -3.81
N LYS A 96 -18.98 -4.90 -2.87
CA LYS A 96 -20.16 -5.53 -2.28
C LYS A 96 -21.18 -5.67 -3.41
N ALA A 97 -21.46 -6.88 -3.88
CA ALA A 97 -22.49 -7.09 -4.88
C ALA A 97 -23.81 -6.46 -4.39
N PRO A 98 -24.62 -5.82 -5.24
CA PRO A 98 -26.01 -5.65 -4.89
C PRO A 98 -26.64 -7.05 -4.81
N LEU A 99 -27.27 -7.37 -3.67
CA LEU A 99 -28.20 -8.49 -3.56
C LEU A 99 -29.29 -8.31 -4.61
N LYS A 100 -29.15 -8.95 -5.77
CA LYS A 100 -30.27 -9.15 -6.70
C LYS A 100 -30.91 -10.48 -6.36
N ILE A 101 -31.85 -10.45 -5.42
CA ILE A 101 -32.92 -11.43 -5.38
C ILE A 101 -33.87 -11.05 -6.51
N LEU A 102 -33.79 -11.75 -7.65
CA LEU A 102 -34.85 -11.77 -8.64
C LEU A 102 -35.44 -13.18 -8.60
N TYR A 103 -36.50 -13.34 -7.80
CA TYR A 103 -37.51 -14.33 -8.09
C TYR A 103 -38.49 -13.69 -9.07
N LEU A 104 -38.57 -14.26 -10.27
CA LEU A 104 -39.75 -14.22 -11.12
C LEU A 104 -40.07 -15.67 -11.49
#